data_AF-A0A1W1Y9W4-F1
#
_entry.id   AF-A0A1W1Y9W4-F1
#
_cell.length_a   1.000
_cell.length_b   1.000
_cell.length_c   1.000
_cell.angle_alpha   90.00
_cell.angle_beta   90.00
_cell.angle_gamma   90.00
#
_symmetry.space_group_name_H-M   'P 1'
#
loop_
_entity.id
_entity.type
_entity.pdbx_description
1 polymer ?
#
loop_
_entity_poly.entity_id
_entity_poly.type
_entity_poly.pdbx_seq_one_letter_code
_entity_poly.pdbx_strand_id
1 'polypeptide(L)'
;MKTLSIITLLLFFSLTVNAQNKQTKTVYAFCYAYNYDTKILYVSDIVNGIVGSDTYFDASNTSLDLQWNAKFKTVVEKYFNYNRNVTGFPPFSDDYETVDGERTRIIGKYKQEGFAIHHINSFSYTNEKR
;
A
#
# COMPACT_ATOMS: atom_id res chain seq x y z
N MET A 1 -31.89 58.98 22.35
CA MET A 1 -31.59 58.09 21.21
C MET A 1 -30.08 58.00 21.05
N LYS A 2 -29.47 56.86 21.43
CA LYS A 2 -28.11 56.46 21.07
C LYS A 2 -28.21 55.00 20.64
N THR A 3 -28.58 54.80 19.36
CA THR A 3 -27.70 54.20 18.36
C THR A 3 -27.04 52.91 18.85
N LEU A 4 -27.84 51.82 18.80
CA LEU A 4 -27.53 50.62 18.02
C LEU A 4 -26.06 50.53 17.58
N SER A 5 -25.20 49.78 18.30
CA SER A 5 -23.89 49.31 17.79
C SER A 5 -23.23 48.25 18.69
N ILE A 6 -24.00 47.34 19.30
CA ILE A 6 -23.44 46.18 20.03
C ILE A 6 -23.41 44.91 19.15
N ILE A 7 -23.91 44.97 17.90
CA ILE A 7 -24.00 43.80 17.00
C ILE A 7 -22.77 43.64 16.10
N THR A 8 -21.82 44.59 16.10
CA THR A 8 -20.65 44.55 15.19
C THR A 8 -19.45 43.75 15.72
N LEU A 9 -19.52 43.21 16.94
CA LEU A 9 -18.43 42.40 17.53
C LEU A 9 -18.67 40.89 17.36
N LEU A 10 -19.23 40.47 16.22
CA LEU A 10 -19.64 39.09 15.96
C LEU A 10 -19.14 38.52 14.62
N LEU A 11 -18.18 39.18 13.96
CA LEU A 11 -17.82 38.85 12.57
C LEU A 11 -16.33 38.64 12.28
N PHE A 12 -15.46 38.58 13.31
CA PHE A 12 -14.01 38.40 13.09
C PHE A 12 -13.33 37.33 13.95
N PHE A 13 -14.08 36.37 14.52
CA PHE A 13 -13.49 35.04 14.73
C PHE A 13 -13.62 34.27 13.42
N SER A 14 -12.81 34.72 12.46
CA SER A 14 -12.51 34.00 11.24
C SER A 14 -12.21 32.56 11.62
N LEU A 15 -13.15 31.70 11.23
CA LEU A 15 -12.98 30.27 11.06
C LEU A 15 -11.63 30.03 10.39
N THR A 16 -10.57 29.83 11.17
CA THR A 16 -9.45 29.00 10.75
C THR A 16 -9.99 27.59 10.77
N VAL A 17 -10.84 27.28 9.79
CA VAL A 17 -11.06 25.91 9.38
C VAL A 17 -9.65 25.44 9.08
N ASN A 18 -9.12 24.54 9.92
CA ASN A 18 -7.88 23.85 9.64
C ASN A 18 -8.11 23.08 8.34
N ALA A 19 -7.95 23.76 7.20
CA ALA A 19 -7.72 23.14 5.92
C ALA A 19 -6.33 22.53 6.03
N GLN A 20 -6.25 21.43 6.78
CA GLN A 20 -5.10 20.58 6.80
C GLN A 20 -5.05 20.04 5.37
N ASN A 21 -4.27 20.70 4.51
CA ASN A 21 -4.02 20.24 3.16
C ASN A 21 -3.54 18.80 3.30
N LYS A 22 -4.40 17.86 2.90
CA LYS A 22 -4.14 16.43 2.99
C LYS A 22 -2.91 16.18 2.13
N GLN A 23 -1.75 16.04 2.77
CA GLN A 23 -0.49 15.94 2.04
C GLN A 23 -0.53 14.65 1.24
N THR A 24 -0.48 14.77 -0.08
CA THR A 24 -0.38 13.62 -0.97
C THR A 24 1.02 13.05 -0.88
N LYS A 25 1.11 11.72 -0.76
CA LYS A 25 2.37 11.03 -0.59
C LYS A 25 2.39 9.75 -1.40
N THR A 26 3.33 9.67 -2.36
CA THR A 26 3.62 8.41 -3.04
C THR A 26 4.27 7.46 -2.05
N VAL A 27 3.82 6.22 -2.05
CA VAL A 27 4.29 5.17 -1.17
C VAL A 27 4.50 3.90 -2.03
N TYR A 28 5.18 2.88 -1.52
CA TYR A 28 5.52 1.67 -2.29
C TYR A 28 5.32 0.38 -1.48
N ALA A 29 5.02 -0.73 -2.16
CA ALA A 29 4.85 -2.04 -1.54
C ALA A 29 5.13 -3.20 -2.53
N PHE A 30 5.30 -4.41 -2.02
CA PHE A 30 5.29 -5.65 -2.81
C PHE A 30 4.67 -6.79 -1.99
N CYS A 31 4.33 -7.88 -2.67
CA CYS A 31 3.75 -9.06 -2.06
C CYS A 31 4.61 -10.28 -2.35
N TYR A 32 4.59 -11.25 -1.44
CA TYR A 32 5.25 -12.53 -1.65
C TYR A 32 4.50 -13.68 -1.01
N ALA A 33 4.67 -14.87 -1.56
CA ALA A 33 4.08 -16.10 -1.07
C ALA A 33 5.09 -17.24 -1.14
N TYR A 34 5.17 -18.07 -0.10
CA TYR A 34 6.11 -19.19 -0.06
C TYR A 34 5.50 -20.45 0.56
N ASN A 35 6.03 -21.61 0.17
CA ASN A 35 5.70 -22.89 0.78
C ASN A 35 6.99 -23.71 0.97
N TYR A 36 7.21 -24.23 2.18
CA TYR A 36 8.44 -24.97 2.52
C TYR A 36 8.46 -26.39 1.95
N ASP A 37 7.30 -27.00 1.72
CA ASP A 37 7.19 -28.35 1.14
C ASP A 37 7.56 -28.35 -0.33
N THR A 38 7.07 -27.36 -1.10
CA THR A 38 7.38 -27.23 -2.53
C THR A 38 8.68 -26.48 -2.78
N LYS A 39 9.22 -25.77 -1.78
CA LYS A 39 10.40 -24.90 -1.92
C LYS A 39 10.24 -23.87 -3.04
N ILE A 40 9.07 -23.23 -3.13
CA ILE A 40 8.80 -22.18 -4.11
C ILE A 40 8.51 -20.86 -3.40
N LEU A 41 9.17 -19.78 -3.83
CA LEU A 41 8.84 -18.39 -3.50
C LEU A 41 8.26 -17.73 -4.74
N TYR A 42 7.04 -17.20 -4.61
CA TYR A 42 6.48 -16.25 -5.56
C TYR A 42 6.62 -14.84 -5.00
N VAL A 43 7.08 -13.89 -5.83
CA VAL A 43 7.28 -12.50 -5.44
C VAL A 43 6.76 -11.57 -6.54
N SER A 44 6.00 -10.55 -6.19
CA SER A 44 5.49 -9.56 -7.15
C SER A 44 6.56 -8.55 -7.53
N ASP A 45 6.28 -7.72 -8.54
CA ASP A 45 6.96 -6.44 -8.69
C ASP A 45 6.53 -5.45 -7.59
N ILE A 46 7.31 -4.38 -7.43
CA ILE A 46 6.98 -3.28 -6.53
C ILE A 46 5.87 -2.46 -7.17
N VAL A 47 4.80 -2.27 -6.41
CA VAL A 47 3.66 -1.43 -6.77
C VAL A 47 3.71 -0.13 -5.96
N ASN A 48 3.15 0.95 -6.51
CA ASN A 48 3.06 2.24 -5.82
C ASN A 48 1.63 2.56 -5.40
N GLY A 49 1.51 3.57 -4.53
CA GLY A 49 0.39 4.04 -3.69
C GLY A 49 0.32 5.56 -3.64
N ILE A 50 -0.86 6.20 -3.50
CA ILE A 50 -0.91 7.62 -3.11
C ILE A 50 -1.82 7.83 -1.89
N VAL A 51 -1.20 7.95 -0.71
CA VAL A 51 -1.92 8.33 0.52
C VAL A 51 -2.29 9.80 0.46
N GLY A 52 -3.47 10.13 0.97
CA GLY A 52 -3.88 11.53 1.09
C GLY A 52 -4.46 12.14 -0.18
N SER A 53 -4.58 11.38 -1.27
CA SER A 53 -5.24 11.85 -2.48
C SER A 53 -6.71 11.46 -2.53
N ASP A 54 -7.56 12.37 -3.00
CA ASP A 54 -8.97 12.09 -3.33
C ASP A 54 -9.16 11.80 -4.82
N THR A 55 -8.13 12.01 -5.65
CA THR A 55 -8.14 11.82 -7.11
C THR A 55 -7.39 10.55 -7.52
N TYR A 56 -6.31 10.24 -6.80
CA TYR A 56 -5.51 9.05 -6.99
C TYR A 56 -5.90 7.97 -5.97
N PHE A 57 -5.36 6.77 -6.16
CA PHE A 57 -5.77 5.58 -5.45
C PHE A 57 -5.21 5.54 -4.02
N ASP A 58 -6.07 5.15 -3.07
CA ASP A 58 -5.73 5.10 -1.66
C ASP A 58 -4.91 3.84 -1.34
N ALA A 59 -3.73 4.02 -0.77
CA ALA A 59 -2.75 2.97 -0.54
C ALA A 59 -2.98 2.28 0.82
N SER A 60 -3.84 1.26 0.84
CA SER A 60 -4.14 0.48 2.05
C SER A 60 -3.66 -0.98 1.96
N ASN A 61 -3.15 -1.50 3.08
CA ASN A 61 -2.65 -2.88 3.16
C ASN A 61 -3.74 -3.91 2.86
N THR A 62 -4.96 -3.68 3.35
CA THR A 62 -6.09 -4.61 3.13
C THR A 62 -6.43 -4.74 1.65
N SER A 63 -6.51 -3.63 0.92
CA SER A 63 -6.80 -3.67 -0.52
C SER A 63 -5.69 -4.37 -1.29
N LEU A 64 -4.43 -4.16 -0.91
CA LEU A 64 -3.29 -4.81 -1.54
C LEU A 64 -3.30 -6.33 -1.30
N ASP A 65 -3.55 -6.77 -0.06
CA ASP A 65 -3.64 -8.19 0.28
C ASP A 65 -4.78 -8.91 -0.47
N LEU A 66 -5.95 -8.28 -0.58
CA LEU A 66 -7.09 -8.83 -1.32
C LEU A 66 -6.76 -9.02 -2.81
N GLN A 67 -6.18 -8.02 -3.46
CA GLN A 67 -5.77 -8.11 -4.86
C GLN A 67 -4.66 -9.14 -5.06
N TRP A 68 -3.71 -9.21 -4.14
CA TRP A 68 -2.65 -10.21 -4.16
C TRP A 68 -3.22 -11.62 -4.07
N ASN A 69 -4.13 -11.87 -3.13
CA ASN A 69 -4.78 -13.17 -2.96
C ASN A 69 -5.55 -13.58 -4.21
N ALA A 70 -6.31 -12.66 -4.80
CA ALA A 70 -7.03 -12.90 -6.05
C ALA A 70 -6.08 -13.26 -7.19
N LYS A 71 -5.00 -12.47 -7.37
CA LYS A 71 -3.98 -12.76 -8.38
C LYS A 71 -3.33 -14.12 -8.14
N PHE A 72 -2.90 -14.38 -6.91
CA PHE A 72 -2.16 -15.58 -6.55
C PHE A 72 -2.98 -16.86 -6.79
N LYS A 73 -4.29 -16.82 -6.53
CA LYS A 73 -5.23 -17.90 -6.89
C LYS A 73 -5.25 -18.23 -8.39
N THR A 74 -5.03 -17.24 -9.27
CA THR A 74 -5.01 -17.48 -10.72
C THR A 74 -3.70 -18.08 -11.22
N VAL A 75 -2.60 -17.89 -10.50
CA VAL A 75 -1.28 -18.40 -10.90
C VAL A 75 -0.90 -19.70 -10.19
N VAL A 76 -1.53 -20.02 -9.06
CA VAL A 76 -1.22 -21.22 -8.26
C VAL A 76 -2.51 -21.94 -7.87
N GLU A 77 -2.70 -23.16 -8.37
CA GLU A 77 -3.90 -23.97 -8.13
C GLU A 77 -4.16 -24.23 -6.63
N LYS A 78 -3.10 -24.57 -5.87
CA LYS A 78 -3.15 -24.84 -4.42
C LYS A 78 -2.68 -23.64 -3.59
N TYR A 79 -3.08 -22.44 -3.99
CA TYR A 79 -2.60 -21.18 -3.40
C TYR A 79 -2.77 -21.10 -1.87
N PHE A 80 -3.80 -21.74 -1.31
CA PHE A 80 -4.11 -21.74 0.13
C PHE A 80 -3.00 -22.37 0.98
N ASN A 81 -2.20 -23.29 0.42
CA ASN A 81 -1.08 -23.93 1.10
C ASN A 81 0.17 -23.04 1.23
N TYR A 82 0.18 -21.87 0.62
CA TYR A 82 1.32 -20.94 0.72
C TYR A 82 1.09 -19.95 1.86
N ASN A 83 2.15 -19.64 2.60
CA ASN A 83 2.19 -18.49 3.48
C ASN A 83 2.26 -17.23 2.61
N ARG A 84 1.32 -16.30 2.79
CA ARG A 84 1.19 -15.07 1.98
C ARG A 84 1.46 -13.87 2.86
N ASN A 85 2.28 -12.95 2.37
CA ASN A 85 2.72 -11.79 3.12
C ASN A 85 2.76 -10.55 2.20
N VAL A 86 2.67 -9.39 2.84
CA VAL A 86 2.74 -8.08 2.21
C VAL A 86 3.85 -7.29 2.91
N THR A 87 4.59 -6.51 2.15
CA THR A 87 5.61 -5.60 2.68
C THR A 87 5.44 -4.23 2.02
N GLY A 88 5.42 -3.19 2.85
CA GLY A 88 5.11 -1.82 2.44
C GLY A 88 3.67 -1.42 2.75
N PHE A 89 3.38 -0.15 2.46
CA PHE A 89 2.20 0.64 2.86
C PHE A 89 1.95 0.74 4.39
N PRO A 90 1.16 1.74 4.86
CA PRO A 90 1.36 2.35 6.17
C PRO A 90 1.44 1.39 7.35
N PRO A 91 2.29 1.68 8.36
CA PRO A 91 3.15 2.87 8.47
C PRO A 91 4.51 2.80 7.73
N PHE A 92 4.79 1.82 6.87
CA PHE A 92 6.18 1.35 6.70
C PHE A 92 7.02 1.87 5.52
N SER A 93 6.49 2.59 4.51
CA SER A 93 7.38 2.94 3.38
C SER A 93 6.88 4.06 2.47
N ASP A 94 7.63 5.15 2.48
CA ASP A 94 7.57 6.25 1.52
C ASP A 94 8.73 6.28 0.52
N ASP A 95 9.70 5.40 0.71
CA ASP A 95 10.89 5.32 -0.11
C ASP A 95 10.93 3.99 -0.88
N TYR A 96 11.19 4.08 -2.18
CA TYR A 96 11.27 2.93 -3.07
C TYR A 96 12.48 2.06 -2.75
N GLU A 97 13.63 2.67 -2.48
CA GLU A 97 14.89 1.96 -2.25
C GLU A 97 14.81 1.08 -1.00
N THR A 98 14.15 1.58 0.05
CA THR A 98 13.86 0.78 1.26
C THR A 98 13.02 -0.45 0.94
N VAL A 99 11.97 -0.30 0.12
CA VAL A 99 11.08 -1.41 -0.27
C VAL A 99 11.81 -2.39 -1.19
N ASP A 100 12.62 -1.90 -2.12
CA ASP A 100 13.42 -2.75 -3.00
C ASP A 100 14.54 -3.49 -2.26
N GLY A 101 15.18 -2.83 -1.30
CA GLY A 101 16.14 -3.46 -0.39
C GLY A 101 15.52 -4.62 0.38
N GLU A 102 14.33 -4.44 0.95
CA GLU A 102 13.61 -5.51 1.64
C GLU A 102 13.18 -6.64 0.69
N ARG A 103 12.70 -6.31 -0.51
CA ARG A 103 12.38 -7.30 -1.54
C ARG A 103 13.60 -8.14 -1.92
N THR A 104 14.73 -7.47 -2.17
CA THR A 104 16.02 -8.10 -2.48
C THR A 104 16.49 -9.00 -1.33
N ARG A 105 16.38 -8.54 -0.09
CA ARG A 105 16.73 -9.32 1.11
C ARG A 105 15.90 -10.60 1.22
N ILE A 106 14.58 -10.52 1.01
CA ILE A 106 13.68 -11.68 1.07
C ILE A 106 14.00 -12.69 -0.03
N ILE A 107 14.17 -12.23 -1.27
CA ILE A 107 14.55 -13.09 -2.40
C ILE A 107 15.90 -13.79 -2.11
N GLY A 108 16.89 -13.04 -1.62
CA GLY A 108 18.21 -13.55 -1.26
C GLY A 108 18.14 -14.64 -0.19
N LYS A 109 17.37 -14.42 0.88
CA LYS A 109 17.14 -15.39 1.95
C LYS A 109 16.61 -16.72 1.39
N TYR A 110 15.47 -16.68 0.69
CA TYR A 110 14.84 -17.91 0.19
C TYR A 110 15.70 -18.62 -0.86
N LYS A 111 16.45 -17.87 -1.68
CA LYS A 111 17.42 -18.45 -2.61
C LYS A 111 18.53 -19.23 -1.88
N GLN A 112 19.06 -18.70 -0.77
CA GLN A 112 20.04 -19.41 0.07
C GLN A 112 19.46 -20.68 0.71
N GLU A 113 18.16 -20.68 1.01
CA GLU A 113 17.43 -21.84 1.56
C GLU A 113 16.99 -22.88 0.50
N GLY A 114 17.43 -22.70 -0.75
CA GLY A 114 17.19 -23.63 -1.86
C GLY A 114 15.82 -23.49 -2.54
N PHE A 115 15.15 -22.35 -2.40
CA PHE A 115 13.86 -22.12 -3.06
C PHE A 115 14.04 -21.74 -4.54
N ALA A 116 13.11 -22.21 -5.38
CA ALA A 116 12.87 -21.65 -6.70
C ALA A 116 12.14 -20.32 -6.59
N ILE A 117 12.61 -19.30 -7.31
CA ILE A 117 12.05 -17.94 -7.26
C ILE A 117 11.25 -17.67 -8.53
N HIS A 118 9.97 -17.33 -8.36
CA HIS A 118 9.05 -17.01 -9.44
C HIS A 118 8.56 -15.57 -9.31
N HIS A 119 8.84 -14.76 -10.31
CA HIS A 119 8.39 -13.38 -10.34
C HIS A 119 7.00 -13.26 -10.97
N ILE A 120 6.10 -12.53 -10.31
CA ILE A 120 4.75 -12.25 -10.81
C ILE A 120 4.71 -10.80 -11.30
N ASN A 121 5.04 -10.63 -12.58
CA ASN A 121 5.18 -9.31 -13.22
C ASN A 121 3.85 -8.76 -13.76
N SER A 122 2.80 -9.57 -13.75
CA SER A 122 1.44 -9.17 -14.16
C SER A 122 0.56 -8.80 -12.97
N PHE A 123 1.17 -8.49 -11.83
CA PHE A 123 0.49 -7.94 -10.67
C PHE A 123 0.67 -6.43 -10.66
N SER A 124 -0.46 -5.72 -10.75
CA SER A 124 -0.52 -4.28 -10.62
C SER A 124 -1.55 -3.95 -9.55
N TYR A 125 -1.20 -3.05 -8.64
CA TYR A 125 -2.18 -2.53 -7.69
C TYR A 125 -3.08 -1.53 -8.42
N THR A 126 -4.38 -1.83 -8.48
CA THR A 126 -5.34 -1.01 -9.22
C THR A 126 -6.56 -0.67 -8.36
N ASN A 127 -7.26 0.37 -8.76
CA ASN A 127 -8.50 0.79 -8.11
C ASN A 127 -9.63 -0.18 -8.52
N GLU A 128 -9.71 -1.36 -7.91
CA GLU A 128 -10.91 -2.19 -8.00
C GLU A 128 -12.01 -1.57 -7.11
N LYS A 129 -12.47 -0.36 -7.49
CA LYS A 129 -13.89 -0.03 -7.37
C LYS A 129 -14.57 -0.60 -8.61
N ARG A 130 -14.87 -1.90 -8.59
CA ARG A 130 -15.95 -2.45 -9.44
C ARG A 130 -17.12 -2.78 -8.54
#